data_AF-A0AAD9NML3-F1
#
_entry.id   AF-A0AAD9NML3-F1
#
_cell.length_a   1.000
_cell.length_b   1.000
_cell.length_c   1.000
_cell.angle_alpha   90.00
_cell.angle_beta   90.00
_cell.angle_gamma   90.00
#
_symmetry.space_group_name_H-M   'P 1'
#
loop_
_entity.id
_entity.type
_entity.pdbx_description
1 polymer ?
#
loop_
_entity_poly.entity_id
_entity_poly.type
_entity_poly.pdbx_seq_one_letter_code
_entity_poly.pdbx_strand_id
1 'polypeptide(L)' 'MEANTISIEAMVMQNQPRWAGHCVRMSENRLPRQVLFAQLTHGVRTRGGQRKRFEDSAKHYMKKGQIDINA' A
#
# COMPACT_ATOMS: atom_id res chain seq x y z
N MET A 1 31.91 14.07 -1.92
CA MET A 1 31.17 13.13 -2.78
C MET A 1 29.97 12.68 -1.97
N GLU A 2 28.77 13.18 -2.28
CA GLU A 2 27.55 12.60 -1.69
C GLU A 2 27.25 11.27 -2.37
N ALA A 3 27.03 10.22 -1.58
CA ALA A 3 26.59 8.95 -2.11
C ALA A 3 25.16 9.12 -2.65
N ASN A 4 24.98 8.97 -3.96
CA ASN A 4 23.68 9.00 -4.62
C ASN A 4 22.88 7.72 -4.32
N THR A 5 22.56 7.50 -3.04
CA THR A 5 21.92 6.27 -2.56
C THR A 5 20.60 6.62 -1.87
N ILE A 6 19.52 6.00 -2.33
CA ILE A 6 18.21 6.10 -1.67
C ILE A 6 18.17 5.17 -0.45
N SER A 7 17.59 5.64 0.65
CA SER A 7 17.40 4.80 1.84
C SER A 7 16.45 3.65 1.53
N ILE A 8 16.58 2.54 2.29
CA ILE A 8 15.67 1.38 2.17
C ILE A 8 14.21 1.83 2.36
N GLU A 9 13.96 2.73 3.31
CA GLU A 9 12.64 3.31 3.55
C GLU A 9 12.11 4.02 2.29
N ALA A 10 12.92 4.90 1.67
CA ALA A 10 12.55 5.61 0.45
C ALA A 10 12.30 4.65 -0.72
N MET A 11 13.11 3.59 -0.87
CA MET A 11 12.90 2.55 -1.88
C MET A 11 11.55 1.84 -1.70
N VAL A 12 11.22 1.45 -0.48
CA VAL A 12 9.95 0.77 -0.18
C VAL A 12 8.77 1.71 -0.47
N MET A 13 8.87 2.97 -0.07
CA MET A 13 7.80 3.95 -0.32
C MET A 13 7.54 4.21 -1.80
N GLN A 14 8.58 4.28 -2.63
CA GLN A 14 8.39 4.52 -4.07
C GLN A 14 7.79 3.31 -4.79
N ASN A 15 8.05 2.09 -4.31
CA ASN A 15 7.61 0.87 -4.99
C ASN A 15 6.22 0.39 -4.58
N GLN A 16 5.76 0.71 -3.37
CA GLN A 16 4.43 0.32 -2.91
C GLN A 16 3.28 0.86 -3.78
N PRO A 17 3.23 2.16 -4.17
CA PRO A 17 2.19 2.67 -5.06
C PRO A 17 2.24 2.05 -6.46
N ARG A 18 3.44 1.77 -6.98
CA ARG A 18 3.62 1.10 -8.29
C ARG A 18 3.03 -0.32 -8.26
N TRP A 19 3.35 -1.09 -7.22
CA TRP A 19 2.81 -2.43 -7.02
C TRP A 19 1.29 -2.41 -6.83
N ALA A 20 0.78 -1.50 -5.98
CA ALA A 20 -0.66 -1.34 -5.77
C ALA A 20 -1.39 -0.98 -7.06
N GLY A 21 -0.89 -0.02 -7.83
CA GLY A 21 -1.45 0.35 -9.13
C GLY A 21 -1.39 -0.80 -10.14
N HIS A 22 -0.35 -1.64 -10.10
CA HIS A 22 -0.29 -2.85 -10.92
C HIS A 22 -1.38 -3.86 -10.51
N CYS A 23 -1.60 -4.11 -9.22
CA CYS A 23 -2.68 -4.95 -8.73
C CYS A 23 -4.07 -4.42 -9.14
N VAL A 24 -4.29 -3.11 -9.11
CA VAL A 24 -5.54 -2.48 -9.59
C VAL A 24 -5.76 -2.68 -11.09
N ARG A 25 -4.71 -2.85 -11.89
CA ARG A 25 -4.81 -3.14 -13.35
C ARG A 25 -4.89 -4.64 -13.68
N MET A 26 -4.61 -5.54 -12.73
CA MET A 26 -4.77 -6.98 -12.94
C MET A 26 -6.25 -7.34 -13.14
N SER A 27 -6.57 -8.48 -13.77
CA SER A 27 -7.96 -8.96 -13.88
C SER A 27 -8.55 -9.37 -12.53
N GLU A 28 -9.87 -9.25 -12.35
CA GLU A 28 -10.60 -9.53 -11.08
C GLU A 28 -10.47 -10.98 -10.60
N ASN A 29 -10.17 -11.91 -11.49
CA ASN A 29 -9.90 -13.31 -11.15
C ASN A 29 -8.51 -13.54 -10.54
N ARG A 30 -7.66 -12.51 -10.47
CA ARG A 30 -6.30 -12.62 -9.94
C ARG A 30 -6.30 -12.44 -8.44
N LEU A 31 -5.71 -13.41 -7.73
CA LEU A 31 -5.59 -13.41 -6.27
C LEU A 31 -5.07 -12.08 -5.69
N PRO A 32 -4.03 -11.42 -6.25
CA PRO A 32 -3.57 -10.14 -5.69
C PRO A 32 -4.62 -9.03 -5.73
N ARG A 33 -5.42 -8.95 -6.80
CA ARG A 33 -6.53 -7.98 -6.91
C ARG A 33 -7.65 -8.33 -5.94
N GLN A 34 -8.01 -9.61 -5.86
CA GLN A 34 -9.02 -10.09 -4.92
C GLN A 34 -8.63 -9.79 -3.47
N VAL A 35 -7.40 -10.09 -3.06
CA VAL A 35 -6.90 -9.82 -1.70
C VAL A 35 -6.83 -8.31 -1.42
N LEU A 36 -6.41 -7.51 -2.41
CA LEU A 36 -6.32 -6.06 -2.27
C LEU A 36 -7.69 -5.42 -1.96
N PHE A 37 -8.76 -5.89 -2.60
CA PHE A 37 -10.12 -5.40 -2.41
C PHE A 37 -10.98 -6.27 -1.48
N ALA A 38 -10.43 -7.35 -0.93
CA ALA A 38 -11.15 -8.25 -0.05
C ALA A 38 -11.59 -7.50 1.21
N GLN A 39 -12.89 -7.51 1.47
CA GLN A 39 -13.42 -7.11 2.76
C GLN A 39 -13.32 -8.31 3.71
N LEU A 40 -12.82 -8.08 4.93
CA LEU A 40 -12.85 -9.07 5.99
C LEU A 40 -14.32 -9.30 6.38
N THR A 41 -14.87 -10.46 6.04
CA THR A 41 -16.23 -10.87 6.42
C THR A 41 -16.34 -11.12 7.92
N HIS A 42 -15.31 -11.68 8.54
CA HIS A 42 -15.20 -11.84 9.99
C HIS A 42 -13.75 -11.60 10.45
N GLY A 43 -13.57 -10.82 11.53
CA GLY A 43 -12.25 -10.53 12.09
C GLY A 43 -12.29 -10.37 13.60
N VAL A 44 -11.63 -11.29 14.33
CA VAL A 44 -11.40 -11.15 15.76
C VAL A 44 -10.30 -10.11 15.96
N ARG A 45 -10.64 -9.01 16.65
CA ARG A 45 -9.68 -7.95 16.97
C ARG A 45 -8.72 -8.42 18.06
N THR A 46 -7.42 -8.35 17.80
CA THR A 46 -6.38 -8.65 18.79
C THR A 46 -6.27 -7.49 19.80
N ARG A 47 -6.10 -7.80 21.10
CA ARG A 47 -5.82 -6.77 22.12
C ARG A 47 -4.48 -6.10 21.78
N GLY A 48 -4.47 -4.76 21.65
CA GLY A 48 -3.31 -3.97 21.20
C GLY A 48 -3.62 -2.88 20.16
N GLY A 49 -4.85 -2.84 19.65
CA GLY A 49 -5.32 -1.81 18.72
C GLY A 49 -5.47 -2.31 17.29
N GLN A 50 -6.02 -1.47 16.42
CA GLN A 50 -6.29 -1.83 15.03
C GLN A 50 -4.99 -1.77 14.21
N ARG A 51 -4.61 -2.89 13.57
CA ARG A 51 -3.56 -2.86 12.53
C ARG A 51 -4.04 -1.92 11.41
N LYS A 52 -3.17 -1.00 11.00
CA LYS A 52 -3.45 -0.09 9.88
C LYS A 52 -3.84 -0.90 8.65
N ARG A 53 -4.97 -0.60 8.01
CA ARG A 53 -5.39 -1.34 6.81
C ARG A 53 -4.34 -1.13 5.72
N PHE A 54 -4.26 -2.05 4.76
CA PHE A 54 -3.38 -1.87 3.61
C PHE A 54 -3.70 -0.55 2.88
N GLU A 55 -4.98 -0.25 2.69
CA GLU A 55 -5.46 1.00 2.10
C GLU A 55 -4.98 2.24 2.88
N ASP A 56 -5.09 2.24 4.20
CA ASP A 56 -4.63 3.36 5.05
C ASP A 56 -3.11 3.54 4.97
N SER A 57 -2.38 2.42 4.82
CA SER A 57 -0.92 2.44 4.65
C SER A 57 -0.56 3.00 3.27
N ALA A 58 -1.24 2.55 2.22
CA ALA A 58 -1.06 3.08 0.86
C ALA A 58 -1.35 4.59 0.80
N LYS A 59 -2.47 5.06 1.36
CA LYS A 59 -2.80 6.50 1.45
C LYS A 59 -1.73 7.31 2.18
N HIS A 60 -1.19 6.77 3.28
CA HIS A 60 -0.12 7.42 4.03
C HIS A 60 1.16 7.57 3.19
N TYR A 61 1.56 6.54 2.46
CA TYR A 61 2.75 6.60 1.60
C TYR A 61 2.55 7.46 0.36
N MET A 62 1.34 7.49 -0.23
CA MET A 62 1.02 8.40 -1.32
C MET A 62 1.13 9.86 -0.87
N LYS A 63 0.61 10.20 0.32
CA LYS A 63 0.77 11.53 0.91
C LYS A 63 2.24 11.87 1.20
N LYS A 64 3.01 10.93 1.74
CA LYS A 64 4.47 11.11 1.98
C LYS A 64 5.25 11.26 0.67
N GLY A 65 4.79 10.62 -0.40
CA GLY A 65 5.34 10.73 -1.75
C GLY A 65 4.82 11.92 -2.57
N GLN A 66 4.04 12.84 -1.98
CA GLN A 66 3.43 14.00 -2.66
C GLN A 66 2.56 13.62 -3.87
N ILE A 67 1.98 12.42 -3.86
CA ILE A 67 1.03 11.96 -4.87
C ILE A 67 -0.36 12.41 -4.41
N ASP A 68 -1.08 13.15 -5.26
CA ASP A 68 -2.46 13.53 -4.97
C ASP A 68 -3.34 12.28 -4.90
N ILE A 69 -4.14 12.19 -3.84
CA ILE A 69 -5.03 11.07 -3.55
C ILE A 69 -6.48 11.35 -3.96
N ASN A 70 -6.80 12.59 -4.39
CA ASN A 70 -8.14 13.02 -4.79
C ASN A 70 -8.26 13.41 -6.28
N ALA A 71 -7.22 13.14 -7.09
CA ALA A 71 -7.18 13.44 -8.52
C ALA A 71 -8.13 12.55 -9.34
#